data_AF-A0A378G3F8-F1
#
_entry.id   AF-A0A378G3F8-F1
#
_cell.length_a   1.000
_cell.length_b   1.000
_cell.length_c   1.000
_cell.angle_alpha   90.00
_cell.angle_beta   90.00
_cell.angle_gamma   90.00
#
_symmetry.space_group_name_H-M   'P 1'
#
loop_
_entity.id
_entity.type
_entity.pdbx_description
1 polymer ?
#
loop_
_entity_poly.entity_id
_entity_poly.type
_entity_poly.pdbx_seq_one_letter_code
_entity_poly.pdbx_strand_id
1 'polypeptide(L)'
;MCLRSGEAVDEVDIQQRRLRIAETWLPWDELVFATGSRPFIPPLPGIDRPQVMPFRTLADVERILAIPGPAVVIGGGVLGVEAAAALRRHGGEVTLLHRGSRINGAADRRFCRR
;
A
#
# COMPACT_ATOMS: atom_id res chain seq x y z
N MET A 1 -28.41 9.24 1.73
CA MET A 1 -27.07 8.63 1.54
C MET A 1 -26.42 8.53 2.91
N CYS A 2 -26.09 7.32 3.37
CA CYS A 2 -25.49 7.08 4.67
C CYS A 2 -24.03 6.63 4.46
N LEU A 3 -23.09 7.23 5.20
CA LEU A 3 -21.68 6.84 5.23
C LEU A 3 -21.37 6.32 6.63
N ARG A 4 -20.86 5.09 6.72
CA ARG A 4 -20.41 4.48 7.97
C ARG A 4 -18.89 4.38 7.97
N SER A 5 -18.22 5.37 8.55
CA SER A 5 -16.76 5.41 8.66
C SER A 5 -16.28 4.70 9.93
N GLY A 6 -15.09 4.09 9.87
CA GLY A 6 -14.51 3.38 11.01
C GLY A 6 -15.10 1.99 11.25
N GLU A 7 -15.94 1.50 10.33
CA GLU A 7 -16.54 0.17 10.41
C GLU A 7 -15.94 -0.76 9.36
N ALA A 8 -15.46 -1.92 9.79
CA ALA A 8 -14.97 -2.97 8.91
C ALA A 8 -16.08 -3.99 8.62
N VAL A 9 -16.18 -4.41 7.36
CA VAL A 9 -16.98 -5.58 6.99
C VAL A 9 -16.10 -6.81 7.18
N ASP A 10 -16.47 -7.66 8.14
CA ASP A 10 -15.70 -8.85 8.53
C ASP A 10 -16.07 -10.07 7.68
N GLU A 11 -17.31 -10.12 7.18
CA GLU A 11 -17.85 -11.27 6.46
C GLU A 11 -18.92 -10.86 5.46
N VAL A 12 -19.01 -11.60 4.36
CA VAL A 12 -20.06 -11.46 3.35
C VAL A 12 -20.68 -12.83 3.10
N ASP A 13 -21.98 -12.94 3.36
CA ASP A 13 -22.80 -14.10 3.04
C ASP A 13 -23.57 -13.82 1.74
N ILE A 14 -23.08 -14.39 0.65
CA ILE A 14 -23.64 -14.18 -0.69
C ILE A 14 -24.99 -14.91 -0.84
N GLN A 15 -25.17 -16.05 -0.18
CA GLN A 15 -26.39 -16.85 -0.28
C GLN A 15 -27.57 -16.12 0.35
N GLN A 16 -27.34 -15.51 1.51
CA GLN A 16 -28.37 -14.76 2.25
C GLN A 16 -28.36 -13.26 1.96
N ARG A 17 -27.52 -12.81 1.02
CA ARG A 17 -27.36 -11.39 0.60
C ARG A 17 -27.21 -10.44 1.79
N ARG A 18 -26.27 -10.76 2.68
CA ARG A 18 -25.98 -9.95 3.87
C ARG A 18 -24.48 -9.83 4.13
N LEU A 19 -24.10 -8.79 4.85
CA LEU A 19 -22.73 -8.57 5.32
C LEU A 19 -22.70 -8.38 6.83
N ARG A 20 -21.57 -8.69 7.46
CA ARG A 20 -21.39 -8.57 8.91
C ARG A 20 -20.41 -7.46 9.25
N ILE A 21 -20.82 -6.62 10.19
CA ILE A 21 -19.98 -5.60 10.83
C ILE A 21 -20.02 -5.90 12.33
N ALA A 22 -18.89 -6.31 12.91
CA ALA A 22 -18.84 -6.84 14.27
C ALA A 22 -19.87 -7.97 14.47
N GLU A 23 -20.88 -7.74 15.32
CA GLU A 23 -21.95 -8.71 15.62
C GLU A 23 -23.25 -8.46 14.84
N THR A 24 -23.30 -7.43 13.97
CA THR A 24 -24.52 -7.03 13.27
C THR A 24 -24.52 -7.49 11.81
N TRP A 25 -25.60 -8.15 11.41
CA TRP A 25 -25.87 -8.50 10.00
C TRP A 25 -26.72 -7.43 9.32
N LEU A 26 -26.30 -7.03 8.12
CA LEU A 26 -26.99 -6.03 7.30
C LEU A 26 -27.30 -6.62 5.93
N PRO A 27 -28.56 -6.54 5.45
CA PRO A 27 -28.91 -6.99 4.11
C PRO A 27 -28.41 -6.02 3.04
N TRP A 28 -28.26 -6.51 1.82
CA TRP A 28 -27.96 -5.71 0.64
C TRP A 28 -28.73 -6.21 -0.59
N ASP A 29 -29.10 -5.29 -1.48
CA ASP A 29 -29.64 -5.63 -2.79
C ASP A 29 -28.50 -5.82 -3.80
N GLU A 30 -27.54 -4.89 -3.80
CA GLU A 30 -26.33 -4.93 -4.63
C GLU A 30 -25.10 -4.68 -3.76
N LEU A 31 -24.00 -5.40 -4.06
CA LEU A 31 -22.74 -5.32 -3.31
C LEU A 31 -21.56 -5.04 -4.24
N VAL A 32 -20.80 -3.99 -3.94
CA VAL A 32 -19.56 -3.64 -4.67
C VAL A 32 -18.37 -3.78 -3.73
N PHE A 33 -17.39 -4.60 -4.13
CA PHE A 33 -16.12 -4.71 -3.42
C PHE A 33 -15.15 -3.62 -3.86
N ALA A 34 -15.05 -2.56 -3.06
CA ALA A 34 -14.09 -1.48 -3.23
C ALA A 34 -13.00 -1.50 -2.13
N THR A 35 -12.61 -2.69 -1.66
CA THR A 35 -11.72 -2.89 -0.49
C THR A 35 -10.24 -2.61 -0.75
N GLY A 36 -9.88 -2.26 -1.98
CA GLY A 36 -8.50 -1.96 -2.38
C GLY A 36 -7.61 -3.20 -2.42
N SER A 37 -6.32 -3.02 -2.11
CA SER A 37 -5.33 -4.09 -2.12
C SER A 37 -4.30 -3.91 -1.01
N ARG A 38 -3.64 -5.02 -0.63
CA ARG A 38 -2.57 -5.02 0.38
C ARG A 38 -1.19 -5.09 -0.31
N PRO A 39 -0.16 -4.40 0.21
CA PRO A 39 1.20 -4.55 -0.27
C PRO A 39 1.67 -6.00 -0.14
N PHE A 40 2.39 -6.48 -1.16
CA PHE A 40 3.08 -7.76 -1.07
C PHE A 40 4.35 -7.59 -0.23
N ILE A 41 4.44 -8.36 0.86
CA ILE A 41 5.61 -8.39 1.74
C ILE A 41 6.43 -9.64 1.39
N PRO A 42 7.63 -9.50 0.81
CA PRO A 42 8.43 -10.64 0.39
C PRO A 42 8.98 -11.41 1.60
N PRO A 43 9.03 -12.76 1.56
CA PRO A 43 9.57 -13.56 2.64
C PRO A 43 11.11 -13.46 2.67
N LEU A 44 11.63 -12.50 3.43
CA LEU A 44 13.06 -12.23 3.55
C LEU A 44 13.49 -12.20 5.03
N PRO A 45 14.70 -12.68 5.37
CA PRO A 45 15.23 -12.51 6.71
C PRO A 45 15.22 -11.03 7.14
N GLY A 46 14.66 -10.73 8.31
CA GLY A 46 14.57 -9.37 8.84
C GLY A 46 13.43 -8.52 8.26
N ILE A 47 12.48 -9.10 7.52
CA ILE A 47 11.31 -8.36 6.98
C ILE A 47 10.40 -7.81 8.08
N ASP A 48 10.39 -8.42 9.27
CA ASP A 48 9.56 -8.01 10.42
C ASP A 48 10.25 -6.97 11.31
N ARG A 49 11.41 -6.43 10.91
CA ARG A 49 12.09 -5.39 11.70
C ARG A 49 11.24 -4.12 11.75
N PRO A 50 11.23 -3.37 12.86
CA PRO A 50 10.41 -2.16 13.01
C PRO A 50 10.65 -1.08 11.94
N GLN A 51 11.85 -1.05 11.33
CA GLN A 51 12.20 -0.10 10.29
C GLN A 51 11.73 -0.53 8.89
N VAL A 52 11.29 -1.77 8.73
CA VAL A 52 10.73 -2.29 7.48
C VAL A 52 9.23 -2.13 7.55
N MET A 53 8.68 -1.34 6.62
CA MET A 53 7.26 -1.02 6.63
C MET A 53 6.67 -0.95 5.22
N PRO A 54 5.37 -1.29 5.09
CA PRO A 54 4.64 -1.06 3.84
C PRO A 54 4.51 0.44 3.55
N PHE A 55 4.17 0.75 2.30
CA PHE A 55 3.81 2.10 1.85
C PHE A 55 2.45 2.04 1.13
N ARG A 56 1.36 2.26 1.86
CA ARG A 56 0.00 2.23 1.29
C ARG A 56 -0.96 3.24 1.90
N THR A 57 -0.88 3.47 3.20
CA THR A 57 -1.80 4.31 3.96
C THR A 57 -1.13 5.60 4.41
N LEU A 58 -1.94 6.59 4.82
CA LEU A 58 -1.40 7.82 5.41
C LEU A 58 -0.62 7.52 6.70
N ALA A 59 -1.11 6.58 7.52
CA ALA A 59 -0.41 6.13 8.71
C ALA A 59 0.97 5.51 8.39
N ASP A 60 1.13 4.86 7.23
CA ASP A 60 2.45 4.41 6.79
C ASP A 60 3.39 5.58 6.52
N VAL A 61 2.90 6.62 5.82
CA VAL A 61 3.67 7.83 5.51
C VAL A 61 4.16 8.48 6.80
N GLU A 62 3.27 8.68 7.77
CA GLU A 62 3.60 9.29 9.07
C GLU A 62 4.68 8.50 9.80
N ARG A 63 4.59 7.16 9.84
CA ARG A 63 5.61 6.29 10.45
C ARG A 63 6.95 6.37 9.72
N ILE A 64 6.94 6.40 8.39
CA ILE A 64 8.18 6.52 7.59
C ILE A 64 8.86 7.85 7.89
N LEU A 65 8.12 8.96 7.88
CA LEU A 65 8.68 10.30 8.08
C LEU A 65 9.16 10.55 9.52
N ALA A 66 8.63 9.79 10.49
CA ALA A 66 9.07 9.86 11.88
C ALA A 66 10.46 9.23 12.12
N ILE A 67 10.97 8.41 11.18
CA ILE A 67 12.28 7.76 11.29
C ILE A 67 13.33 8.59 10.53
N PRO A 68 14.32 9.17 11.23
CA PRO A 68 15.39 9.90 10.57
C PRO A 68 16.43 8.96 9.95
N GLY A 69 17.17 9.48 8.97
CA GLY A 69 18.33 8.82 8.38
C GLY A 69 18.11 8.37 6.93
N PRO A 70 19.06 7.60 6.37
CA PRO A 70 18.94 7.10 5.01
C PRO A 70 17.79 6.10 4.89
N ALA A 71 17.08 6.15 3.77
CA ALA A 71 15.96 5.27 3.47
C ALA A 71 16.25 4.41 2.23
N VAL A 72 15.75 3.17 2.26
CA VAL A 72 15.76 2.28 1.10
C VAL A 72 14.33 2.03 0.66
N VAL A 73 14.01 2.33 -0.59
CA VAL A 73 12.72 1.99 -1.21
C VAL A 73 12.88 0.72 -2.01
N ILE A 74 12.10 -0.31 -1.70
CA ILE A 74 12.14 -1.60 -2.39
C ILE A 74 10.96 -1.69 -3.36
N GLY A 75 11.27 -1.65 -4.66
CA GLY A 75 10.30 -1.74 -5.75
C GLY A 75 10.39 -0.54 -6.69
N GLY A 76 10.73 -0.77 -7.96
CA GLY A 76 10.86 0.26 -8.99
C GLY A 76 9.61 0.46 -9.83
N GLY A 77 8.42 0.15 -9.31
CA GLY A 77 7.14 0.54 -9.95
C GLY A 77 6.81 2.02 -9.70
N VAL A 78 5.73 2.52 -10.29
CA VAL A 78 5.39 3.96 -10.25
C VAL A 78 5.34 4.49 -8.82
N LEU A 79 4.62 3.80 -7.93
CA LEU A 79 4.53 4.15 -6.51
C LEU A 79 5.89 4.16 -5.81
N GLY A 80 6.77 3.20 -6.11
CA GLY A 80 8.09 3.13 -5.47
C GLY A 80 9.03 4.24 -5.97
N VAL A 81 8.98 4.57 -7.26
CA VAL A 81 9.73 5.71 -7.81
C VAL A 81 9.24 7.04 -7.23
N GLU A 82 7.92 7.22 -7.13
CA GLU A 82 7.32 8.41 -6.52
C GLU A 82 7.64 8.53 -5.04
N ALA A 83 7.58 7.43 -4.29
CA ALA A 83 7.97 7.37 -2.88
C ALA A 83 9.44 7.75 -2.69
N ALA A 84 10.34 7.19 -3.51
CA ALA A 84 11.76 7.52 -3.45
C ALA A 84 12.02 9.00 -3.75
N ALA A 85 11.35 9.54 -4.77
CA ALA A 85 11.44 10.96 -5.11
C ALA A 85 10.88 11.86 -4.00
N ALA A 86 9.78 11.48 -3.36
CA ALA A 86 9.19 12.21 -2.25
C ALA A 86 10.12 12.22 -1.03
N LEU A 87 10.65 11.07 -0.61
CA LEU A 87 11.60 10.96 0.49
C LEU A 87 12.88 11.78 0.23
N ARG A 88 13.35 11.80 -1.03
CA ARG A 88 14.51 12.62 -1.41
C ARG A 88 14.21 14.12 -1.28
N ARG A 89 13.00 14.57 -1.68
CA ARG A 89 12.55 15.96 -1.48
C ARG A 89 12.38 16.33 -0.01
N HIS A 90 12.05 15.36 0.84
CA HIS A 90 12.02 15.53 2.30
C HIS A 90 13.41 15.57 2.97
N GLY A 91 14.49 15.60 2.19
CA GLY A 91 15.86 15.78 2.69
C GLY A 91 16.59 14.48 3.03
N GLY A 92 15.98 13.32 2.75
CA GLY A 92 16.61 12.02 3.01
C GLY A 92 17.66 11.64 1.96
N GLU A 93 18.67 10.87 2.38
CA GLU A 93 19.43 10.02 1.45
C GLU A 93 18.60 8.79 1.11
N VAL A 94 18.35 8.57 -0.18
CA VAL A 94 17.41 7.54 -0.64
C VAL A 94 18.06 6.63 -1.65
N THR A 95 18.00 5.33 -1.40
CA THR A 95 18.37 4.28 -2.35
C THR A 95 17.11 3.60 -2.87
N LEU A 96 16.90 3.60 -4.18
CA LEU A 96 15.83 2.83 -4.83
C LEU A 96 16.38 1.47 -5.29
N LEU A 97 15.90 0.40 -4.67
CA LEU A 97 16.24 -0.97 -5.02
C LEU A 97 15.11 -1.60 -5.85
N HIS A 98 15.43 -2.12 -7.03
CA HIS A 98 14.47 -2.82 -7.87
C HIS A 98 15.07 -4.08 -8.49
N ARG A 99 14.25 -5.13 -8.56
CA ARG A 99 14.58 -6.35 -9.30
C ARG A 99 14.34 -6.15 -10.79
N GLY A 100 15.41 -5.99 -11.55
CA GLY A 100 15.38 -5.86 -13.00
C GLY A 100 16.34 -4.79 -13.50
N SER A 101 16.57 -4.74 -14.81
CA SER A 101 17.47 -3.75 -15.41
C SER A 101 16.81 -2.39 -15.69
N ARG A 102 15.49 -2.26 -15.45
CA ARG A 102 14.71 -1.03 -15.69
C ARG A 102 13.64 -0.87 -14.63
N ILE A 103 13.47 0.35 -14.14
CA ILE A 103 12.29 0.77 -13.37
C ILE A 103 11.06 0.81 -14.29
N ASN A 104 9.86 0.68 -13.73
CA ASN A 104 8.59 0.81 -14.45
C ASN A 104 8.47 -0.10 -15.67
N GLY A 105 8.89 -1.36 -15.57
CA GLY A 105 8.83 -2.32 -16.68
C GLY A 105 7.43 -2.55 -17.27
N ALA A 106 6.36 -2.21 -16.54
CA ALA A 106 4.98 -2.26 -17.00
C ALA A 106 4.46 -0.93 -17.58
N ALA A 107 5.17 0.19 -17.42
CA ALA A 107 4.82 1.48 -18.03
C ALA A 107 5.48 1.64 -19.40
N ASP A 108 4.96 2.57 -20.23
CA ASP A 108 5.48 2.86 -21.58
C ASP A 108 7.02 2.98 -21.57
N ARG A 109 7.67 2.35 -22.57
CA ARG A 109 9.13 2.28 -22.77
C ARG A 109 9.82 3.64 -22.74
N ARG A 110 9.07 4.75 -22.91
CA ARG A 110 9.55 6.13 -22.83
C ARG A 110 9.91 6.58 -21.42
N PHE A 111 9.28 6.03 -20.38
CA PHE A 111 9.51 6.48 -19.00
C PHE A 111 10.89 6.08 -18.46
N CYS A 112 11.41 4.90 -18.84
CA CYS A 112 12.68 4.39 -18.32
C CYS A 112 13.95 5.04 -18.94
N ARG A 113 13.82 5.98 -19.88
CA ARG A 113 14.92 6.52 -20.70
C ARG A 113 15.18 8.03 -20.51
N ARG A 114 14.53 8.67 -19.54
CA ARG A 114 14.83 10.03 -19.10
C ARG A 114 15.32 9.99 -17.67
#